data_AF-A0A1G3IL43-F1
#
_entry.id   AF-A0A1G3IL43-F1
#
_cell.length_a   1.000
_cell.length_b   1.000
_cell.length_c   1.000
_cell.angle_alpha   90.00
_cell.angle_beta   90.00
_cell.angle_gamma   90.00
#
_symmetry.space_group_name_H-M   'P 1'
#
loop_
_entity.id
_entity.type
_entity.pdbx_description
1 polymer ?
#
loop_
_entity_poly.entity_id
_entity_poly.type
_entity_poly.pdbx_seq_one_letter_code
_entity_poly.pdbx_strand_id
1 'polypeptide(L)'
;MTSDAEIKVLKTELVGLFHYIQRVRQEIAALHKPAESDHGFASISEQLDAIVKATADATNTIMAAMEENENIVAEVKKGIPDKALAAKLDKITDNAAAVFEACTFQDITGQRINKVAKSLAYVEKHISVLINVWGRDELEKIEVKPDKEKTADEKLLAGPQLEGRGATQDEIDKLFQ
;
A
#
# COMPACT_ATOMS: atom_id res chain seq x y z
N MET A 1 15.71 53.80 -18.36
CA MET A 1 16.56 53.74 -17.16
C MET A 1 15.72 53.04 -16.11
N THR A 2 16.02 51.77 -15.83
CA THR A 2 15.33 51.00 -14.78
C THR A 2 15.58 51.72 -13.46
N SER A 3 14.52 52.05 -12.73
CA SER A 3 14.61 52.80 -11.47
C SER A 3 15.34 51.96 -10.42
N ASP A 4 16.17 52.58 -9.58
CA ASP A 4 16.90 51.90 -8.50
C ASP A 4 15.95 51.13 -7.55
N ALA A 5 14.70 51.59 -7.45
CA ALA A 5 13.63 50.91 -6.74
C ALA A 5 13.19 49.59 -7.42
N GLU A 6 13.11 49.57 -8.76
CA GLU A 6 12.75 48.36 -9.53
C GLU A 6 13.85 47.29 -9.42
N ILE A 7 15.13 47.70 -9.45
CA ILE A 7 16.26 46.80 -9.24
C ILE A 7 16.22 46.18 -7.84
N LYS A 8 15.87 46.97 -6.81
CA LYS A 8 15.74 46.48 -5.44
C LYS A 8 14.60 45.47 -5.26
N VAL A 9 13.46 45.70 -5.92
CA VAL A 9 12.33 44.75 -5.94
C VAL A 9 12.74 43.46 -6.63
N LEU A 10 13.30 43.52 -7.84
CA LEU A 10 13.79 42.36 -8.57
C LEU A 10 14.81 41.54 -7.78
N LYS A 11 15.72 42.20 -7.07
CA LYS A 11 16.69 41.52 -6.19
C LYS A 11 16.03 40.80 -5.03
N THR A 12 14.99 41.40 -4.45
CA THR A 12 14.22 40.79 -3.34
C THR A 12 13.47 39.56 -3.83
N GLU A 13 12.79 39.66 -4.98
CA GLU A 13 12.10 38.53 -5.62
C GLU A 13 13.06 37.38 -5.97
N LEU A 14 14.24 37.70 -6.52
CA LEU A 14 15.26 36.70 -6.85
C LEU A 14 15.77 35.95 -5.62
N VAL A 15 16.01 36.66 -4.51
CA VAL A 15 16.40 36.05 -3.23
C VAL A 15 15.27 35.18 -2.68
N GLY A 16 14.01 35.62 -2.80
CA GLY A 16 12.84 34.82 -2.43
C GLY A 16 12.76 33.51 -3.21
N LEU A 17 12.93 33.59 -4.53
CA LEU A 17 12.91 32.43 -5.42
C LEU A 17 14.07 31.46 -5.13
N PHE A 18 15.26 31.98 -4.82
CA PHE A 18 16.39 31.16 -4.40
C PHE A 18 16.09 30.39 -3.11
N HIS A 19 15.53 31.05 -2.08
CA HIS A 19 15.14 30.37 -0.84
C HIS A 19 14.08 29.29 -1.07
N TYR A 20 13.13 29.55 -1.97
CA TYR A 20 12.12 28.56 -2.33
C TYR A 20 12.74 27.33 -2.99
N ILE A 21 13.63 27.51 -3.97
CA ILE A 21 14.34 26.41 -4.63
C ILE A 21 15.17 25.60 -3.63
N GLN A 22 15.85 26.26 -2.67
CA GLN A 22 16.60 25.57 -1.62
C GLN A 22 15.71 24.70 -0.74
N ARG A 23 14.51 25.19 -0.38
CA ARG A 23 13.53 24.41 0.39
C ARG A 23 13.05 23.18 -0.40
N VAL A 24 12.67 23.36 -1.66
CA VAL A 24 12.24 22.24 -2.52
C VAL A 24 13.35 21.20 -2.67
N ARG A 25 14.61 21.65 -2.79
CA ARG A 25 15.78 20.76 -2.85
C ARG A 25 15.93 19.92 -1.57
N GLN A 26 15.70 20.51 -0.40
CA GLN A 26 15.72 19.80 0.88
C GLN A 26 14.58 18.77 0.98
N GLU A 27 13.37 19.13 0.56
CA GLU A 27 12.22 18.21 0.55
C GLU A 27 12.46 17.02 -0.38
N ILE A 28 13.03 17.24 -1.57
CA ILE A 28 13.35 16.16 -2.50
C ILE A 28 14.50 15.28 -1.99
N ALA A 29 15.51 15.86 -1.34
CA ALA A 29 16.54 15.07 -0.66
C ALA A 29 15.96 14.19 0.45
N ALA A 30 14.95 14.68 1.19
CA ALA A 30 14.26 13.92 2.22
C ALA A 30 13.45 12.76 1.65
N LEU A 31 12.77 12.96 0.52
CA LEU A 31 12.05 11.91 -0.20
C LEU A 31 12.98 10.88 -0.86
N HIS A 32 14.18 11.30 -1.25
CA HIS A 32 15.15 10.43 -1.94
C HIS A 32 15.95 9.56 -0.99
N LYS A 33 16.38 10.10 0.16
CA LYS A 33 17.20 9.33 1.08
C LYS A 33 16.44 8.06 1.44
N PRO A 34 17.01 6.87 1.19
CA PRO A 34 16.50 5.67 1.81
C PRO A 34 16.80 5.88 3.29
N ALA A 35 15.84 6.43 4.02
CA ALA A 35 15.80 6.17 5.44
C ALA A 35 15.95 4.65 5.56
N GLU A 36 16.71 4.17 6.54
CA GLU A 36 16.90 2.74 6.80
C GLU A 36 15.57 1.97 7.05
N SER A 37 14.44 2.67 6.93
CA SER A 37 13.07 2.21 6.91
C SER A 37 12.52 1.97 5.50
N ASP A 38 11.74 0.92 5.39
CA ASP A 38 10.91 0.38 4.29
C ASP A 38 9.96 1.35 3.54
N HIS A 39 10.29 2.64 3.43
CA HIS A 39 9.36 3.76 3.11
C HIS A 39 9.71 4.53 1.83
N GLY A 40 10.59 4.01 0.97
CA GLY A 40 10.84 4.61 -0.34
C GLY A 40 9.60 4.52 -1.25
N PHE A 41 9.45 5.44 -2.21
CA PHE A 41 8.31 5.35 -3.15
C PHE A 41 8.24 4.00 -3.89
N ALA A 42 9.40 3.46 -4.28
CA ALA A 42 9.51 2.11 -4.85
C ALA A 42 8.95 1.03 -3.90
N SER A 43 9.30 1.08 -2.61
CA SER A 43 8.80 0.10 -1.63
C SER A 43 7.30 0.28 -1.35
N ILE A 44 6.78 1.51 -1.41
CA ILE A 44 5.34 1.78 -1.26
C ILE A 44 4.55 1.17 -2.43
N SER A 45 5.03 1.30 -3.68
CA SER A 45 4.35 0.70 -4.83
C SER A 45 4.33 -0.83 -4.72
N GLU A 46 5.46 -1.44 -4.35
CA GLU A 46 5.58 -2.88 -4.13
C GLU A 46 4.65 -3.37 -2.99
N GLN A 47 4.57 -2.63 -1.89
CA GLN A 47 3.65 -2.92 -0.78
C GLN A 47 2.18 -2.83 -1.22
N LEU A 48 1.80 -1.83 -2.03
CA LEU A 48 0.44 -1.70 -2.53
C LEU A 48 0.07 -2.85 -3.47
N ASP A 49 0.97 -3.27 -4.35
CA ASP A 49 0.75 -4.44 -5.21
C ASP A 49 0.62 -5.72 -4.38
N ALA A 50 1.45 -5.88 -3.34
CA ALA A 50 1.35 -7.01 -2.41
C ALA A 50 0.01 -7.02 -1.66
N ILE A 51 -0.53 -5.86 -1.26
CA ILE A 51 -1.86 -5.76 -0.66
C ILE A 51 -2.95 -6.20 -1.65
N VAL A 52 -2.89 -5.76 -2.90
CA VAL A 52 -3.87 -6.18 -3.92
C VAL A 52 -3.82 -7.69 -4.12
N LYS A 53 -2.62 -8.26 -4.24
CA LYS A 53 -2.44 -9.70 -4.40
C LYS A 53 -2.96 -10.48 -3.18
N ALA A 54 -2.51 -10.13 -1.98
CA ALA A 54 -2.91 -10.83 -0.75
C ALA A 54 -4.42 -10.77 -0.51
N THR A 55 -5.06 -9.63 -0.80
CA THR A 55 -6.52 -9.50 -0.66
C THR A 55 -7.29 -10.30 -1.71
N ALA A 56 -6.76 -10.41 -2.94
CA ALA A 56 -7.33 -11.28 -3.97
C ALA A 56 -7.21 -12.76 -3.60
N ASP A 57 -6.04 -13.19 -3.15
CA ASP A 57 -5.78 -14.58 -2.75
C ASP A 57 -6.65 -14.98 -1.55
N ALA A 58 -6.79 -14.10 -0.55
CA ALA A 58 -7.70 -14.31 0.58
C ALA A 58 -9.17 -14.43 0.11
N THR A 59 -9.59 -13.59 -0.84
CA THR A 59 -10.95 -13.62 -1.40
C THR A 59 -11.22 -14.93 -2.13
N ASN A 60 -10.30 -15.37 -3.00
CA ASN A 60 -10.39 -16.66 -3.69
C ASN A 60 -10.46 -17.83 -2.69
N THR A 61 -9.68 -17.77 -1.62
CA THR A 61 -9.71 -18.79 -0.55
C THR A 61 -11.07 -18.84 0.14
N ILE A 62 -11.66 -17.67 0.47
CA ILE A 62 -12.99 -17.58 1.08
C ILE A 62 -14.05 -18.15 0.14
N MET A 63 -14.01 -17.79 -1.15
CA MET A 63 -14.96 -18.27 -2.14
C MET A 63 -14.88 -19.78 -2.31
N ALA A 64 -13.68 -20.35 -2.46
CA ALA A 64 -13.49 -21.79 -2.55
C ALA A 64 -14.01 -22.54 -1.32
N ALA A 65 -13.78 -22.00 -0.12
CA ALA A 65 -14.31 -22.58 1.12
C ALA A 65 -15.85 -22.53 1.17
N MET A 66 -16.49 -21.48 0.64
CA MET A 66 -17.95 -21.40 0.55
C MET A 66 -18.51 -22.38 -0.49
N GLU A 67 -17.86 -22.56 -1.63
CA GLU A 67 -18.26 -23.56 -2.63
C GLU A 67 -18.21 -24.98 -2.06
N GLU A 68 -17.16 -25.32 -1.31
CA GLU A 68 -17.06 -26.61 -0.63
C GLU A 68 -18.17 -26.80 0.41
N ASN A 69 -18.50 -25.75 1.17
CA ASN A 69 -19.62 -25.79 2.09
C ASN A 69 -20.96 -26.04 1.38
N GLU A 70 -21.20 -25.40 0.22
CA GLU A 70 -22.41 -25.64 -0.57
C GLU A 70 -22.49 -27.09 -1.06
N ASN A 71 -21.36 -27.68 -1.49
CA ASN A 71 -21.30 -29.09 -1.89
C ASN A 71 -21.70 -30.02 -0.74
N ILE A 72 -21.14 -29.79 0.46
CA ILE A 72 -21.46 -30.55 1.67
C ILE A 72 -22.94 -30.39 2.03
N VAL A 73 -23.46 -29.16 2.00
CA VAL A 73 -24.87 -28.87 2.27
C VAL A 73 -25.78 -29.62 1.28
N ALA A 74 -25.44 -29.61 -0.01
CA ALA A 74 -26.19 -30.31 -1.05
C ALA A 74 -26.17 -31.82 -0.86
N GLU A 75 -25.04 -32.40 -0.44
CA GLU A 75 -24.93 -33.83 -0.12
C GLU A 75 -25.80 -34.20 1.09
N VAL A 76 -25.67 -33.44 2.19
CA VAL A 76 -26.43 -33.66 3.42
C VAL A 76 -27.94 -33.54 3.17
N LYS A 77 -28.35 -32.59 2.33
CA LYS A 77 -29.76 -32.37 2.00
C LYS A 77 -30.42 -33.58 1.32
N LYS A 78 -29.68 -34.37 0.53
CA LYS A 78 -30.21 -35.59 -0.14
C LYS A 78 -30.68 -36.66 0.85
N GLY A 79 -30.08 -36.70 2.04
CA GLY A 79 -30.38 -37.69 3.09
C GLY A 79 -31.42 -37.26 4.12
N ILE A 80 -31.94 -36.02 4.03
CA ILE A 80 -32.80 -35.45 5.07
C ILE A 80 -34.28 -35.51 4.68
N PRO A 81 -35.11 -36.27 5.40
CA PRO A 81 -36.57 -36.25 5.22
C PRO A 81 -37.26 -35.09 5.94
N ASP A 82 -36.61 -34.48 6.93
CA ASP A 82 -37.15 -33.36 7.71
C ASP A 82 -37.11 -32.05 6.91
N LYS A 83 -38.31 -31.56 6.55
CA LYS A 83 -38.49 -30.29 5.82
C LYS A 83 -37.98 -29.07 6.59
N ALA A 84 -38.08 -29.05 7.92
CA ALA A 84 -37.62 -27.92 8.72
C ALA A 84 -36.08 -27.84 8.72
N LEU A 85 -35.42 -29.00 8.77
CA LEU A 85 -33.96 -29.08 8.65
C LEU A 85 -33.49 -28.74 7.23
N ALA A 86 -34.19 -29.22 6.19
CA ALA A 86 -33.90 -28.88 4.80
C ALA A 86 -34.00 -27.35 4.55
N ALA A 87 -34.99 -26.67 5.13
CA ALA A 87 -35.13 -25.22 5.02
C ALA A 87 -33.97 -24.44 5.69
N LYS A 88 -33.38 -24.99 6.76
CA LYS A 88 -32.18 -24.39 7.39
C LYS A 88 -30.95 -24.54 6.48
N LEU A 89 -30.82 -25.66 5.79
CA LEU A 89 -29.76 -25.89 4.81
C LEU A 89 -29.88 -24.94 3.62
N ASP A 90 -31.10 -24.72 3.11
CA ASP A 90 -31.34 -23.71 2.07
C ASP A 90 -30.88 -22.32 2.51
N LYS A 91 -31.14 -21.95 3.76
CA LYS A 91 -30.66 -20.68 4.32
C LYS A 91 -29.13 -20.59 4.38
N ILE A 92 -28.41 -21.70 4.52
CA ILE A 92 -26.94 -21.70 4.47
C ILE A 92 -26.47 -21.42 3.05
N THR A 93 -27.08 -22.04 2.04
CA THR A 93 -26.81 -21.76 0.63
C THR A 93 -27.11 -20.29 0.28
N ASP A 94 -28.24 -19.75 0.74
CA ASP A 94 -28.56 -18.33 0.55
C ASP A 94 -27.50 -17.39 1.17
N ASN A 95 -26.99 -17.75 2.35
CA ASN A 95 -25.93 -16.98 2.99
C ASN A 95 -24.60 -17.08 2.20
N ALA A 96 -24.27 -18.24 1.64
CA ALA A 96 -23.08 -18.40 0.79
C ALA A 96 -23.17 -17.51 -0.47
N ALA A 97 -24.34 -17.44 -1.10
CA ALA A 97 -24.61 -16.51 -2.20
C ALA A 97 -24.37 -15.05 -1.82
N ALA A 98 -24.82 -14.62 -0.63
CA ALA A 98 -24.56 -13.28 -0.13
C ALA A 98 -23.06 -13.00 0.11
N VAL A 99 -22.30 -14.01 0.55
CA VAL A 99 -20.84 -13.90 0.69
C VAL A 99 -20.17 -13.74 -0.68
N PHE A 100 -20.55 -14.53 -1.70
CA PHE A 100 -20.02 -14.38 -3.05
C PHE A 100 -20.27 -12.98 -3.62
N GLU A 101 -21.47 -12.44 -3.44
CA GLU A 101 -21.80 -11.08 -3.88
C GLU A 101 -20.94 -10.03 -3.15
N ALA A 102 -20.76 -10.17 -1.83
CA ALA A 102 -19.91 -9.28 -1.05
C ALA A 102 -18.44 -9.33 -1.49
N CYS A 103 -17.91 -10.53 -1.77
CA CYS A 103 -16.55 -10.73 -2.27
C CYS A 103 -16.34 -10.13 -3.67
N THR A 104 -17.39 -10.03 -4.49
CA THR A 104 -17.31 -9.45 -5.84
C THR A 104 -16.92 -7.95 -5.81
N PHE A 105 -17.20 -7.23 -4.71
CA PHE A 105 -16.75 -5.84 -4.52
C PHE A 105 -15.21 -5.69 -4.38
N GLN A 106 -14.48 -6.78 -4.10
CA GLN A 106 -13.02 -6.74 -3.99
C GLN A 106 -12.36 -6.34 -5.31
N ASP A 107 -12.91 -6.72 -6.46
CA ASP A 107 -12.37 -6.33 -7.77
C ASP A 107 -12.32 -4.80 -7.95
N ILE A 108 -13.41 -4.09 -7.57
CA ILE A 108 -13.44 -2.62 -7.61
C ILE A 108 -12.41 -2.03 -6.64
N THR A 109 -12.20 -2.64 -5.49
CA THR A 109 -11.20 -2.20 -4.50
C THR A 109 -9.78 -2.38 -5.04
N GLY A 110 -9.47 -3.54 -5.63
CA GLY A 110 -8.19 -3.83 -6.27
C GLY A 110 -7.89 -2.85 -7.42
N GLN A 111 -8.87 -2.55 -8.27
CA GLN A 111 -8.73 -1.56 -9.34
C GLN A 111 -8.43 -0.15 -8.80
N ARG A 112 -9.11 0.26 -7.72
CA ARG A 112 -8.87 1.58 -7.09
C ARG A 112 -7.48 1.68 -6.49
N ILE A 113 -7.02 0.64 -5.78
CA ILE A 113 -5.67 0.59 -5.21
C ILE A 113 -4.62 0.65 -6.33
N ASN A 114 -4.79 -0.14 -7.40
CA ASN A 114 -3.89 -0.13 -8.54
C ASN A 114 -3.82 1.27 -9.21
N LYS A 115 -4.95 1.99 -9.29
CA LYS A 115 -4.95 3.38 -9.76
C LYS A 115 -4.10 4.30 -8.87
N VAL A 116 -4.20 4.15 -7.54
CA VAL A 116 -3.37 4.91 -6.59
C VAL A 116 -1.89 4.55 -6.75
N ALA A 117 -1.56 3.26 -6.87
CA ALA A 117 -0.18 2.80 -7.11
C ALA A 117 0.40 3.43 -8.38
N LYS A 118 -0.34 3.45 -9.49
CA LYS A 118 0.07 4.13 -10.74
C LYS A 118 0.31 5.63 -10.56
N SER A 119 -0.53 6.31 -9.76
CA SER A 119 -0.32 7.74 -9.45
C SER A 119 0.93 7.97 -8.62
N LEU A 120 1.24 7.09 -7.66
CA LEU A 120 2.48 7.15 -6.88
C LEU A 120 3.71 6.91 -7.76
N ALA A 121 3.67 5.92 -8.65
CA ALA A 121 4.75 5.66 -9.61
C ALA A 121 4.99 6.86 -10.56
N TYR A 122 3.93 7.58 -10.92
CA TYR A 122 4.06 8.82 -11.70
C TYR A 122 4.78 9.92 -10.91
N VAL A 123 4.44 10.10 -9.62
CA VAL A 123 5.12 11.06 -8.74
C VAL A 123 6.59 10.67 -8.55
N GLU A 124 6.89 9.40 -8.32
CA GLU A 124 8.25 8.87 -8.19
C GLU A 124 9.11 9.17 -9.42
N LYS A 125 8.55 8.99 -10.63
CA LYS A 125 9.23 9.30 -11.87
C LYS A 125 9.64 10.77 -11.95
N HIS A 126 8.75 11.69 -11.56
CA HIS A 126 9.05 13.13 -11.57
C HIS A 126 10.09 13.51 -10.52
N ILE A 127 10.00 12.95 -9.32
CA ILE A 127 11.02 13.12 -8.27
C ILE A 127 12.39 12.64 -8.79
N SER A 128 12.43 11.50 -9.48
CA SER A 128 13.65 10.96 -10.08
C SER A 128 14.25 11.89 -11.14
N VAL A 129 13.42 12.53 -11.96
CA VAL A 129 13.89 13.56 -12.91
C VAL A 129 14.50 14.75 -12.16
N LEU A 130 13.85 15.25 -11.11
CA LEU A 130 14.36 16.38 -10.32
C LEU A 130 15.68 16.05 -9.62
N ILE A 131 15.82 14.82 -9.11
CA ILE A 131 17.08 14.30 -8.55
C ILE A 131 18.19 14.32 -9.61
N ASN A 132 17.90 13.83 -10.82
CA ASN A 132 18.87 13.81 -11.91
C ASN A 132 19.30 15.22 -12.34
N VAL A 133 18.38 16.19 -12.33
CA VAL A 133 18.68 17.60 -12.67
C VAL A 133 19.63 18.24 -11.67
N TRP A 134 19.49 17.95 -10.37
CA TRP A 134 20.35 18.52 -9.33
C TRP A 134 21.63 17.73 -9.05
N GLY A 135 21.69 16.48 -9.51
CA GLY A 135 22.80 15.58 -9.23
C GLY A 135 22.60 14.83 -7.92
N ARG A 136 22.67 13.50 -7.97
CA ARG A 136 22.45 12.62 -6.81
C ARG A 136 23.46 12.90 -5.69
N ASP A 137 24.75 13.00 -6.03
CA ASP A 137 25.84 13.27 -5.07
C ASP A 137 25.63 14.58 -4.30
N GLU A 138 25.01 15.58 -4.94
CA GLU A 138 24.74 16.89 -4.35
C GLU A 138 23.51 16.89 -3.43
N LEU A 139 22.58 15.95 -3.62
CA LEU A 139 21.42 15.77 -2.75
C LEU A 139 21.75 14.89 -1.54
N GLU A 140 22.61 13.89 -1.70
CA GLU A 140 23.04 13.01 -0.60
C GLU A 140 23.80 13.77 0.50
N LYS A 141 24.53 14.81 0.12
CA LYS A 141 25.23 15.75 1.02
C LYS A 141 24.29 16.59 1.88
N ILE A 142 23.00 16.69 1.54
CA ILE A 142 22.04 17.47 2.33
C ILE A 142 21.69 16.70 3.59
N GLU A 143 21.97 17.29 4.75
CA GLU A 143 21.47 16.76 6.03
C GLU A 143 19.94 16.88 6.08
N VAL A 144 19.29 15.73 6.13
CA VAL A 144 17.84 15.61 6.31
C VAL A 144 17.65 15.21 7.77
N LYS A 145 16.75 15.92 8.48
CA LYS A 145 16.40 15.52 9.84
C LYS A 145 15.71 14.14 9.78
N PRO A 146 16.11 13.18 10.63
CA PRO A 146 15.44 11.90 10.67
C PRO A 146 13.97 12.09 11.01
N ASP A 147 13.12 11.21 10.46
CA ASP A 147 11.71 11.16 10.81
C ASP A 147 11.56 10.84 12.30
N LYS A 148 10.42 11.22 12.89
CA LYS A 148 10.15 10.92 14.31
C LYS A 148 10.23 9.41 14.55
N GLU A 149 10.85 9.00 15.67
CA GLU A 149 10.85 7.60 16.07
C GLU A 149 9.40 7.08 16.14
N LYS A 150 9.16 5.94 15.48
CA LYS A 150 7.88 5.24 15.53
C LYS A 150 7.52 4.92 16.98
N THR A 151 6.27 5.16 17.34
CA THR A 151 5.68 4.71 18.59
C THR A 151 5.69 3.17 18.67
N ALA A 152 5.50 2.62 19.87
CA ALA A 152 5.43 1.17 20.05
C ALA A 152 4.33 0.53 19.20
N ASP A 153 3.16 1.19 19.09
CA ASP A 153 2.02 0.69 18.32
C ASP A 153 2.30 0.71 16.81
N GLU A 154 2.96 1.74 16.30
CA GLU A 154 3.36 1.83 14.88
C GLU A 154 4.41 0.77 14.50
N LYS A 155 5.16 0.23 15.46
CA LYS A 155 6.09 -0.88 15.22
C LYS A 155 5.37 -2.23 15.12
N LEU A 156 4.14 -2.35 15.64
CA LEU A 156 3.33 -3.57 15.56
C LEU A 156 2.53 -3.66 14.26
N LEU A 157 2.31 -2.54 13.55
CA LEU A 157 1.64 -2.51 12.26
C LEU A 157 2.60 -2.96 11.15
N ALA A 158 2.75 -4.27 11.00
CA ALA A 158 3.41 -4.87 9.84
C ALA A 158 2.40 -5.00 8.68
N GLY A 159 2.78 -4.53 7.49
CA GLY A 159 2.05 -4.80 6.26
C GLY A 159 2.10 -6.27 5.86
N PRO A 160 1.37 -6.69 4.80
CA PRO A 160 1.48 -8.04 4.28
C PRO A 160 2.94 -8.36 3.94
N GLN A 161 3.36 -9.60 4.27
CA GLN A 161 4.74 -10.02 4.03
C GLN A 161 5.03 -10.07 2.52
N LEU A 162 6.07 -9.36 2.11
CA LEU A 162 6.59 -9.44 0.73
C LEU A 162 7.22 -10.82 0.50
N GLU A 163 7.16 -11.30 -0.75
CA GLU A 163 7.72 -12.61 -1.12
C GLU A 163 9.20 -12.71 -0.71
N GLY A 164 9.55 -13.79 0.00
CA GLY A 164 10.91 -14.04 0.49
C GLY A 164 11.31 -13.27 1.76
N ARG A 165 10.45 -12.41 2.31
CA ARG A 165 10.67 -11.69 3.59
C ARG A 165 9.81 -12.18 4.74
N GLY A 166 9.08 -13.29 4.54
CA GLY A 166 8.24 -13.88 5.57
C GLY A 166 9.03 -14.70 6.59
N ALA A 167 8.51 -14.77 7.81
CA ALA A 167 9.00 -15.73 8.79
C ALA A 167 8.80 -17.15 8.22
N THR A 168 9.88 -17.91 8.18
CA THR A 168 9.85 -19.30 7.73
C THR A 168 9.07 -20.17 8.72
N GLN A 169 8.48 -21.27 8.24
CA GLN A 169 7.78 -22.21 9.14
C GLN A 169 8.69 -22.68 10.28
N ASP A 170 9.98 -22.89 10.01
CA ASP A 170 11.00 -23.24 11.01
C ASP A 170 11.22 -22.15 12.08
N GLU A 171 11.02 -20.88 11.74
CA GLU A 171 11.08 -19.76 12.70
C GLU A 171 9.80 -19.64 13.52
N ILE A 172 8.64 -19.94 12.92
CA ILE A 172 7.35 -19.99 13.61
C ILE A 172 7.35 -21.15 14.63
N ASP A 173 7.82 -22.32 14.24
CA ASP A 173 7.83 -23.50 15.10
C ASP A 173 8.73 -23.32 16.33
N LYS A 174 9.80 -22.53 16.22
CA LYS A 174 10.69 -22.16 17.35
C LYS A 174 10.04 -21.23 18.38
N LEU A 175 8.96 -20.53 18.04
CA LEU A 175 8.23 -19.65 18.96
C LEU A 175 7.24 -20.43 19.87
N PHE A 176 6.90 -21.67 19.48
CA PHE A 176 5.94 -22.51 20.21
C PHE A 176 6.58 -23.75 20.88
N GLN A 177 7.91 -23.80 20.94
CA GLN A 177 8.71 -24.76 21.72
C GLN A 177 9.36 -24.08 22.93
#